data_AF-A0A5E4CYG0-F1
#
_entry.id   AF-A0A5E4CYG0-F1
#
_cell.length_a   1.000
_cell.length_b   1.000
_cell.length_c   1.000
_cell.angle_alpha   90.00
_cell.angle_beta   90.00
_cell.angle_gamma   90.00
#
_symmetry.space_group_name_H-M   'P 1'
#
loop_
_entity.id
_entity.type
_entity.pdbx_description
1 polymer ?
#
loop_
_entity_poly.entity_id
_entity_poly.type
_entity_poly.pdbx_seq_one_letter_code
_entity_poly.pdbx_strand_id
1 'polypeptide(L)' 'CLELKEDTIENLLAAACLLQLPQVVEVCCHFLMKLLHPSNCLGIRAFADAQGCIELMKVAHSYTM' A
#
# COMPACT_ATOMS: atom_id res chain seq x y z
N CYS A 1 -7.51 9.06 19.84
CA CYS A 1 -7.91 7.98 18.91
C CYS A 1 -7.01 8.09 17.68
N LEU A 2 -6.13 7.12 17.46
CA LEU A 2 -5.33 7.06 16.23
C LEU A 2 -6.28 6.58 15.12
N GLU A 3 -6.90 7.52 14.42
CA GLU A 3 -7.58 7.22 13.17
C GLU A 3 -6.52 6.76 12.16
N LEU A 4 -6.47 5.46 11.87
CA LEU A 4 -5.69 4.91 10.78
C LEU A 4 -6.32 5.39 9.46
N LYS A 5 -5.98 6.61 9.04
CA LYS A 5 -6.30 7.12 7.69
C LYS A 5 -5.37 6.47 6.67
N GLU A 6 -5.77 6.41 5.41
CA GLU A 6 -4.93 5.89 4.31
C GLU A 6 -3.51 6.47 4.37
N ASP A 7 -3.39 7.78 4.66
CA ASP A 7 -2.11 8.48 4.88
C ASP A 7 -1.22 7.83 5.96
N THR A 8 -1.81 7.26 7.00
CA THR A 8 -1.06 6.66 8.12
C THR A 8 -0.46 5.32 7.72
N ILE A 9 -1.16 4.55 6.89
CA ILE A 9 -0.68 3.26 6.40
C ILE A 9 0.34 3.44 5.28
N GLU A 10 0.17 4.43 4.41
CA GLU A 10 1.19 4.79 3.41
C GLU A 10 2.50 5.22 4.10
N ASN A 11 2.42 6.10 5.09
CA ASN A 11 3.60 6.50 5.85
C ASN A 11 4.25 5.34 6.61
N LEU A 12 3.44 4.44 7.17
CA LEU A 12 3.95 3.24 7.86
C LEU A 12 4.61 2.27 6.87
N LEU A 13 4.02 2.05 5.70
CA LEU A 13 4.62 1.20 4.66
C LEU A 13 5.95 1.78 4.18
N ALA A 14 5.99 3.09 3.92
CA ALA A 14 7.22 3.76 3.51
C ALA A 14 8.32 3.64 4.58
N ALA A 15 7.99 3.87 5.85
CA ALA A 15 8.92 3.68 6.95
C ALA A 15 9.38 2.22 7.09
N ALA A 16 8.48 1.25 6.93
CA ALA A 16 8.79 -0.17 6.98
C ALA A 16 9.70 -0.61 5.82
N CYS A 17 9.47 -0.10 4.61
CA CYS A 17 10.36 -0.32 3.46
C CYS A 17 11.74 0.29 3.70
N LEU A 18 11.82 1.52 4.22
CA LEU A 18 13.08 2.18 4.56
C LEU A 18 13.86 1.43 5.65
N LEU A 19 13.18 0.93 6.67
CA LEU A 19 13.77 0.17 7.78
C LEU A 19 13.97 -1.32 7.46
N GLN A 20 13.61 -1.77 6.25
CA GLN A 20 13.69 -3.17 5.82
C GLN A 20 12.99 -4.13 6.78
N LEU A 21 11.76 -3.80 7.18
CA LEU A 21 10.91 -4.61 8.06
C LEU A 21 9.88 -5.40 7.23
N PRO A 22 10.23 -6.56 6.64
CA PRO A 22 9.39 -7.25 5.67
C PRO A 22 8.03 -7.69 6.24
N GLN A 23 7.98 -8.07 7.52
CA GLN A 23 6.72 -8.45 8.17
C GLN A 23 5.72 -7.27 8.24
N VAL A 24 6.21 -6.06 8.49
CA VAL A 24 5.36 -4.86 8.56
C VAL A 24 4.93 -4.45 7.16
N VAL A 25 5.83 -4.54 6.18
CA VAL A 25 5.52 -4.31 4.76
C VAL A 25 4.38 -5.22 4.29
N GLU A 26 4.46 -6.51 4.60
CA GLU A 26 3.44 -7.48 4.20
C GLU A 26 2.07 -7.20 4.82
N VAL A 27 2.03 -6.82 6.10
CA VAL A 27 0.79 -6.44 6.80
C VAL A 27 0.19 -5.16 6.21
N CYS A 28 1.02 -4.15 5.95
CA CYS A 28 0.57 -2.88 5.37
C CYS A 28 0.06 -3.06 3.93
N CYS A 29 0.76 -3.86 3.11
CA CYS A 29 0.31 -4.23 1.77
C CYS A 29 -1.03 -4.95 1.81
N HIS A 30 -1.20 -5.93 2.70
CA HIS A 30 -2.49 -6.62 2.88
C HIS A 30 -3.62 -5.67 3.30
N PHE A 31 -3.32 -4.68 4.13
CA PHE A 31 -4.29 -3.68 4.54
C PHE A 31 -4.71 -2.77 3.38
N LEU A 32 -3.73 -2.27 2.59
CA LEU A 32 -3.99 -1.48 1.40
C LEU A 32 -4.77 -2.26 0.33
N MET A 33 -4.51 -3.57 0.19
CA MET A 33 -5.31 -4.45 -0.69
C MET A 33 -6.79 -4.53 -0.28
N LYS A 34 -7.11 -4.42 1.02
CA LYS A 34 -8.50 -4.42 1.50
C LYS A 34 -9.20 -3.08 1.33
N LEU A 35 -8.44 -1.99 1.27
CA LEU A 35 -8.94 -0.62 1.05
C LEU A 35 -8.97 -0.22 -0.43
N LEU A 36 -8.54 -1.11 -1.31
CA LEU A 36 -8.49 -0.87 -2.74
C LEU A 36 -9.90 -0.64 -3.30
N HIS A 37 -10.06 0.49 -3.97
CA HIS A 37 -11.30 0.97 -4.56
C HIS A 37 -11.00 1.54 -5.96
N PRO A 38 -11.93 1.48 -6.93
CA PRO A 38 -11.71 2.05 -8.25
C PRO A 38 -11.28 3.53 -8.24
N SER A 39 -11.68 4.30 -7.22
CA SER A 39 -11.30 5.70 -7.07
C SER A 39 -9.87 5.94 -6.55
N ASN A 40 -9.27 4.99 -5.81
CA ASN A 40 -7.94 5.14 -5.19
C ASN A 40 -6.89 4.20 -5.80
N CYS A 41 -7.29 3.25 -6.66
CA CYS A 41 -6.42 2.22 -7.24
C CYS A 41 -5.20 2.77 -8.00
N LEU A 42 -5.35 3.91 -8.69
CA LEU A 42 -4.24 4.56 -9.40
C LEU A 42 -3.19 5.13 -8.45
N GLY A 43 -3.63 5.73 -7.34
CA GLY A 43 -2.74 6.26 -6.29
C GLY A 43 -1.98 5.14 -5.60
N ILE A 44 -2.71 4.10 -5.17
CA ILE A 44 -2.11 2.92 -4.52
C ILE A 44 -1.14 2.20 -5.46
N ARG A 45 -1.45 2.10 -6.76
CA ARG A 45 -0.53 1.52 -7.76
C ARG A 45 0.79 2.31 -7.84
N ALA A 46 0.71 3.62 -7.98
CA ALA A 46 1.91 4.48 -8.07
C ALA A 46 2.73 4.42 -6.77
N PHE A 47 2.05 4.39 -5.63
CA PHE A 47 2.69 4.25 -4.33
C PHE A 47 3.38 2.88 -4.16
N ALA A 48 2.71 1.79 -4.53
CA ALA A 48 3.26 0.44 -4.47
C ALA A 48 4.51 0.29 -5.35
N ASP A 49 4.53 0.93 -6.53
CA ASP A 49 5.70 0.98 -7.41
C ASP A 49 6.88 1.71 -6.74
N ALA A 50 6.62 2.88 -6.14
CA ALA A 50 7.64 3.64 -5.41
C ALA A 50 8.24 2.88 -4.20
N GLN A 51 7.42 2.07 -3.52
CA GLN A 51 7.86 1.24 -2.40
C GLN A 51 8.45 -0.12 -2.81
N GLY A 52 8.50 -0.44 -4.11
CA GLY A 52 8.96 -1.74 -4.62
C GLY A 52 8.03 -2.91 -4.28
N CYS A 53 6.79 -2.64 -3.91
CA CYS A 53 5.78 -3.63 -3.51
C CYS A 53 5.03 -4.16 -4.73
N ILE A 54 5.67 -5.07 -5.48
CA ILE A 54 5.18 -5.59 -6.78
C ILE A 54 3.79 -6.26 -6.66
N GLU A 55 3.53 -6.97 -5.57
CA GLU A 55 2.26 -7.68 -5.38
C GLU A 55 1.09 -6.70 -5.21
N LEU A 56 1.25 -5.69 -4.35
CA LEU A 56 0.28 -4.61 -4.18
C LEU A 56 0.06 -3.84 -5.50
N MET A 57 1.13 -3.57 -6.24
CA MET A 57 1.04 -2.91 -7.54
C MET A 57 0.22 -3.73 -8.54
N LYS A 58 0.43 -5.05 -8.61
CA LYS A 58 -0.32 -5.95 -9.50
C LYS A 58 -1.80 -5.97 -9.15
N VAL A 59 -2.14 -6.09 -7.86
CA VAL A 59 -3.53 -6.07 -7.40
C VAL A 59 -4.16 -4.71 -7.68
N ALA A 60 -3.48 -3.60 -7.41
CA ALA A 60 -4.00 -2.28 -7.72
C ALA A 60 -4.21 -2.07 -9.23
N HIS A 61 -3.32 -2.62 -10.06
CA HIS A 61 -3.46 -2.56 -11.51
C HIS A 61 -4.63 -3.40 -12.04
N SER A 62 -4.98 -4.52 -11.41
CA SER A 62 -6.15 -5.29 -11.84
C SER A 62 -7.48 -4.56 -11.62
N TYR A 63 -7.52 -3.55 -10.74
CA TYR A 63 -8.69 -2.68 -10.56
C TYR A 63 -8.80 -1.56 -11.61
N THR A 64 -7.77 -1.36 -12.44
CA THR A 64 -7.76 -0.33 -13.50
C THR A 64 -8.27 -0.85 -14.85
N MET A 65 -8.54 -2.15 -14.98
CA MET A 65 -8.94 -2.83 -16.23
C MET A 65 -10.31 -3.48 -16.10
#